data_AF-A0A8H6U263-F1
#
_entry.id   AF-A0A8H6U263-F1
#
_cell.length_a   1.000
_cell.length_b   1.000
_cell.length_c   1.000
_cell.angle_alpha   90.00
_cell.angle_beta   90.00
_cell.angle_gamma   90.00
#
_symmetry.space_group_name_H-M   'P 1'
#
loop_
_entity.id
_entity.type
_entity.pdbx_description
1 polymer ?
#
loop_
_entity_poly.entity_id
_entity_poly.type
_entity_poly.pdbx_seq_one_letter_code
_entity_poly.pdbx_strand_id
1 'polypeptide(L)'
;MRVALFSLLLAFASAATIEQRAAPVNQLVGYATQNGGTTGGAGGPTTTVTSLAALRAAVLSGTAKIVQISGIISGDGETIDIGNHTTVVGIGANSGITGSGFRVKKGTNVILRNLQLSKSPAPTDLIELQTSTNIWVDFTSDLTHDKDFYDGMLARIDHGTDFVTVSWNVFQQHFKCSLVGGSDNTGDEDSGHLRVTYHHNHFLNINSRTPSLRFGTAHIYSNFFDTVTDSGVDSRDGAQTLIEANQFTNVENPIETTLNGGFAVQRNNVFTNSTLGTVATGTISSVPYSYTIDAAATVSGIVVASAGAGKVTGL
;
A
#
# COMPACT_ATOMS: atom_id res chain seq x y z
N MET A 1 42.40 -1.88 -60.10
CA MET A 1 42.62 -1.68 -58.65
C MET A 1 41.26 -1.39 -58.02
N ARG A 2 40.75 -2.27 -57.15
CA ARG A 2 39.38 -2.22 -56.62
C ARG A 2 39.19 -1.00 -55.70
N VAL A 3 38.22 -0.13 -55.98
CA VAL A 3 37.79 0.94 -55.06
C VAL A 3 36.63 0.39 -54.24
N ALA A 4 36.85 0.18 -52.94
CA ALA A 4 35.81 -0.23 -52.00
C ALA A 4 35.00 1.00 -51.58
N LEU A 5 33.68 0.96 -51.82
CA LEU A 5 32.74 1.96 -51.33
C LEU A 5 32.44 1.64 -49.86
N PHE A 6 32.91 2.48 -48.92
CA PHE A 6 32.53 2.40 -47.52
C PHE A 6 31.23 3.19 -47.31
N SER A 7 30.11 2.47 -47.16
CA SER A 7 28.84 3.06 -46.72
C SER A 7 28.89 3.26 -45.20
N LEU A 8 28.97 4.51 -44.76
CA LEU A 8 28.90 4.87 -43.35
C LEU A 8 27.43 4.81 -42.90
N LEU A 9 27.03 3.71 -42.24
CA LEU A 9 25.74 3.65 -41.54
C LEU A 9 25.83 4.52 -40.28
N LEU A 10 25.21 5.70 -40.29
CA LEU A 10 24.92 6.42 -39.05
C LEU A 10 23.82 5.66 -38.30
N ALA A 11 24.20 4.95 -37.24
CA ALA A 11 23.25 4.45 -36.25
C ALA A 11 22.74 5.65 -35.43
N PHE A 12 21.50 6.06 -35.69
CA PHE A 12 20.79 6.94 -34.77
C PHE A 12 20.45 6.13 -33.52
N ALA A 13 21.20 6.34 -32.44
CA ALA A 13 20.77 5.92 -31.12
C ALA A 13 19.51 6.74 -30.78
N SER A 14 18.36 6.09 -30.84
CA SER A 14 17.14 6.62 -30.24
C SER A 14 17.41 6.77 -28.75
N ALA A 15 17.61 8.01 -28.29
CA ALA A 15 17.58 8.31 -26.88
C ALA A 15 16.16 7.96 -26.43
N ALA A 16 16.03 6.88 -25.64
CA ALA A 16 14.78 6.53 -25.00
C ALA A 16 14.26 7.80 -24.30
N THR A 17 13.10 8.29 -24.72
CA THR A 17 12.33 9.27 -23.96
C THR A 17 12.13 8.66 -22.59
N ILE A 18 12.83 9.19 -21.58
CA ILE A 18 12.52 8.92 -20.19
C ILE A 18 11.13 9.51 -20.00
N GLU A 19 10.10 8.67 -20.08
CA GLU A 19 8.75 9.09 -19.72
C GLU A 19 8.83 9.67 -18.30
N GLN A 20 8.37 10.90 -18.19
CA GLN A 20 8.28 11.60 -16.91
C GLN A 20 7.37 10.77 -16.00
N ARG A 21 7.95 10.18 -14.93
CA ARG A 21 7.22 9.36 -13.96
C ARG A 21 5.94 10.06 -13.50
N ALA A 22 4.83 9.33 -13.46
CA ALA A 22 3.54 9.87 -13.08
C ALA A 22 3.53 10.37 -11.62
N ALA A 23 3.81 9.50 -10.64
CA ALA A 23 3.90 9.90 -9.23
C ALA A 23 5.37 9.93 -8.76
N PRO A 24 5.88 11.05 -8.24
CA PRO A 24 7.15 11.04 -7.52
C PRO A 24 7.03 10.11 -6.32
N VAL A 25 8.03 9.24 -6.11
CA VAL A 25 8.04 8.27 -5.01
C VAL A 25 7.77 8.95 -3.66
N ASN A 26 8.22 10.20 -3.49
CA ASN A 26 8.11 10.99 -2.26
C ASN A 26 6.85 11.86 -2.11
N GLN A 27 5.89 11.79 -3.03
CA GLN A 27 4.72 12.66 -3.00
C GLN A 27 3.47 11.92 -2.56
N LEU A 28 2.73 12.55 -1.65
CA LEU A 28 1.40 12.10 -1.27
C LEU A 28 0.39 12.35 -2.41
N VAL A 29 -0.28 11.29 -2.85
CA VAL A 29 -1.37 11.32 -3.84
C VAL A 29 -2.53 10.46 -3.31
N GLY A 30 -3.77 10.77 -3.67
CA GLY A 30 -4.93 9.95 -3.31
C GLY A 30 -5.82 10.58 -2.24
N TYR A 31 -6.70 9.77 -1.65
CA TYR A 31 -7.70 10.25 -0.71
C TYR A 31 -7.11 10.95 0.52
N ALA A 32 -5.92 10.58 0.97
CA ALA A 32 -5.30 11.23 2.12
C ALA A 32 -4.78 12.66 1.84
N THR A 33 -4.86 13.14 0.60
CA THR A 33 -4.71 14.58 0.26
C THR A 33 -5.96 15.39 0.57
N GLN A 34 -7.10 14.73 0.72
CA GLN A 34 -8.40 15.35 0.94
C GLN A 34 -8.59 15.66 2.44
N ASN A 35 -9.68 16.34 2.77
CA ASN A 35 -10.08 16.62 4.16
C ASN A 35 -8.99 17.32 5.01
N GLY A 36 -8.31 18.31 4.42
CA GLY A 36 -7.20 19.02 5.07
C GLY A 36 -5.82 18.40 4.85
N GLY A 37 -5.76 17.24 4.19
CA GLY A 37 -4.53 16.56 3.84
C GLY A 37 -3.86 15.88 5.03
N THR A 38 -2.64 15.40 4.81
CA THR A 38 -1.86 14.73 5.84
C THR A 38 -0.43 15.22 5.82
N THR A 39 0.04 15.70 6.95
CA THR A 39 1.38 16.25 7.19
C THR A 39 2.14 15.47 8.26
N GLY A 40 1.50 14.51 8.93
CA GLY A 40 2.11 13.70 9.98
C GLY A 40 2.62 14.56 11.13
N GLY A 41 3.91 14.42 11.43
CA GLY A 41 4.63 15.17 12.45
C GLY A 41 5.35 16.42 11.98
N ALA A 42 5.09 16.90 10.75
CA ALA A 42 5.78 18.07 10.20
C ALA A 42 5.71 19.28 11.16
N GLY A 43 6.85 19.93 11.38
CA GLY A 43 6.99 21.05 12.33
C GLY A 43 7.13 20.64 13.80
N GLY A 44 7.03 19.34 14.12
CA GLY A 44 7.29 18.78 15.45
C GLY A 44 8.76 18.44 15.70
N PRO A 45 9.12 18.05 16.95
CA PRO A 45 10.46 17.56 17.27
C PRO A 45 10.73 16.21 16.61
N THR A 46 12.00 15.96 16.32
CA THR A 46 12.50 14.70 15.79
C THR A 46 13.22 13.90 16.87
N THR A 47 12.85 12.64 17.05
CA THR A 47 13.47 11.72 18.01
C THR A 47 13.91 10.44 17.31
N THR A 48 15.17 10.05 17.46
CA THR A 48 15.67 8.76 16.97
C THR A 48 15.54 7.69 18.05
N VAL A 49 15.04 6.52 17.69
CA VAL A 49 14.83 5.38 18.60
C VAL A 49 15.49 4.11 18.06
N THR A 50 16.02 3.31 18.97
CA THR A 50 16.71 2.03 18.68
C THR A 50 16.20 0.88 19.56
N SER A 51 15.19 1.13 20.40
CA SER A 51 14.60 0.13 21.30
C SER A 51 13.08 0.24 21.36
N LEU A 52 12.42 -0.87 21.67
CA LEU A 52 10.96 -0.94 21.76
C LEU A 52 10.39 0.03 22.81
N ALA A 53 11.04 0.12 23.98
CA ALA A 53 10.63 1.04 25.04
C ALA A 53 10.71 2.51 24.60
N ALA A 54 11.80 2.89 23.94
CA ALA A 54 11.97 4.25 23.42
C ALA A 54 10.96 4.56 22.31
N LEU A 55 10.71 3.59 21.41
CA LEU A 55 9.71 3.72 20.35
C LEU A 55 8.32 3.98 20.92
N ARG A 56 7.85 3.13 21.85
CA ARG A 56 6.53 3.31 22.51
C ARG A 56 6.41 4.68 23.19
N ALA A 57 7.43 5.08 23.94
CA ALA A 57 7.40 6.38 24.60
C ALA A 57 7.33 7.55 23.59
N ALA A 58 8.01 7.45 22.46
CA ALA A 58 8.09 8.52 21.46
C ALA A 58 6.80 8.70 20.65
N VAL A 59 6.01 7.65 20.43
CA VAL A 59 4.86 7.69 19.50
C VAL A 59 3.51 8.04 20.16
N LEU A 60 3.38 7.95 21.48
CA LEU A 60 2.08 8.04 22.17
C LEU A 60 1.47 9.45 22.29
N SER A 61 2.27 10.51 22.14
CA SER A 61 1.79 11.90 22.32
C SER A 61 0.71 12.30 21.29
N GLY A 62 -0.10 13.31 21.60
CA GLY A 62 -1.04 13.93 20.65
C GLY A 62 -0.46 15.12 19.86
N THR A 63 0.76 15.57 20.14
CA THR A 63 1.38 16.73 19.46
C THR A 63 2.17 16.29 18.21
N ALA A 64 2.34 17.21 17.25
CA ALA A 64 3.20 16.98 16.08
C ALA A 64 4.57 16.43 16.48
N LYS A 65 5.04 15.33 15.87
CA LYS A 65 6.35 14.72 16.16
C LYS A 65 6.82 13.74 15.08
N ILE A 66 8.13 13.65 14.93
CA ILE A 66 8.78 12.75 14.00
C ILE A 66 9.61 11.74 14.79
N VAL A 67 9.30 10.45 14.63
CA VAL A 67 10.00 9.35 15.28
C VAL A 67 10.77 8.58 14.22
N GLN A 68 12.10 8.62 14.32
CA GLN A 68 12.99 7.94 13.41
C GLN A 68 13.45 6.61 14.01
N ILE A 69 13.16 5.49 13.37
CA ILE A 69 13.65 4.18 13.78
C ILE A 69 15.01 3.94 13.13
N SER A 70 16.00 3.56 13.92
CA SER A 70 17.34 3.19 13.43
C SER A 70 17.63 1.73 13.75
N GLY A 71 17.66 0.89 12.72
CA GLY A 71 17.81 -0.57 12.87
C GLY A 71 16.47 -1.29 12.98
N ILE A 72 16.52 -2.63 12.97
CA ILE A 72 15.35 -3.47 13.19
C ILE A 72 15.15 -3.67 14.70
N ILE A 73 14.06 -3.12 15.24
CA ILE A 73 13.69 -3.29 16.64
C ILE A 73 12.95 -4.62 16.80
N SER A 74 13.35 -5.43 17.78
CA SER A 74 12.59 -6.62 18.18
C SER A 74 11.37 -6.21 19.02
N GLY A 75 10.20 -6.61 18.55
CA GLY A 75 8.92 -6.53 19.23
C GLY A 75 8.74 -7.63 20.27
N ASP A 76 7.68 -7.51 21.05
CA ASP A 76 7.30 -8.41 22.14
C ASP A 76 5.97 -9.13 21.88
N GLY A 77 5.46 -9.07 20.65
CA GLY A 77 4.15 -9.60 20.25
C GLY A 77 3.00 -8.61 20.45
N GLU A 78 3.22 -7.54 21.23
CA GLU A 78 2.19 -6.57 21.54
C GLU A 78 2.16 -5.44 20.51
N THR A 79 0.97 -4.86 20.36
CA THR A 79 0.72 -3.71 19.50
C THR A 79 1.39 -2.44 20.02
N ILE A 80 1.84 -1.57 19.11
CA ILE A 80 2.38 -0.24 19.41
C ILE A 80 1.36 0.81 18.99
N ASP A 81 0.70 1.43 19.98
CA ASP A 81 -0.25 2.51 19.73
C ASP A 81 0.46 3.81 19.34
N ILE A 82 0.03 4.39 18.23
CA ILE A 82 0.54 5.65 17.68
C ILE A 82 -0.48 6.76 17.92
N GLY A 83 -0.03 7.86 18.54
CA GLY A 83 -0.83 9.06 18.74
C GLY A 83 -0.89 9.97 17.52
N ASN A 84 -1.71 11.02 17.60
CA ASN A 84 -1.99 11.93 16.49
C ASN A 84 -0.77 12.75 16.05
N HIS A 85 -0.82 13.26 14.81
CA HIS A 85 0.20 14.14 14.24
C HIS A 85 1.60 13.52 14.33
N THR A 86 1.72 12.26 13.91
CA THR A 86 2.96 11.49 14.06
C THR A 86 3.50 11.05 12.72
N THR A 87 4.78 11.28 12.46
CA THR A 87 5.51 10.60 11.39
C THR A 87 6.43 9.57 12.02
N VAL A 88 6.25 8.28 11.72
CA VAL A 88 7.24 7.24 12.02
C VAL A 88 7.99 6.91 10.73
N VAL A 89 9.31 7.05 10.74
CA VAL A 89 10.14 6.83 9.55
C VAL A 89 11.38 5.99 9.86
N GLY A 90 11.75 5.04 8.99
CA GLY A 90 13.01 4.31 9.15
C GLY A 90 14.21 5.09 8.61
N ILE A 91 15.37 4.97 9.27
CA ILE A 91 16.65 5.51 8.78
C ILE A 91 17.33 4.47 7.89
N GLY A 92 17.53 4.80 6.61
CA GLY A 92 18.15 3.89 5.65
C GLY A 92 17.25 2.70 5.30
N ALA A 93 17.84 1.66 4.70
CA ALA A 93 17.09 0.50 4.22
C ALA A 93 16.69 -0.47 5.34
N ASN A 94 17.47 -0.57 6.41
CA ASN A 94 17.37 -1.63 7.41
C ASN A 94 16.77 -1.13 8.73
N SER A 95 15.64 -0.43 8.65
CA SER A 95 14.98 0.16 9.82
C SER A 95 13.51 -0.21 9.87
N GLY A 96 13.03 -0.58 11.06
CA GLY A 96 11.66 -1.04 11.23
C GLY A 96 11.49 -1.92 12.45
N ILE A 97 10.55 -2.86 12.39
CA ILE A 97 10.21 -3.73 13.52
C ILE A 97 9.97 -5.17 13.05
N THR A 98 10.31 -6.13 13.91
CA THR A 98 9.93 -7.54 13.75
C THR A 98 9.23 -8.01 15.00
N GLY A 99 8.20 -8.84 14.90
CA GLY A 99 7.57 -9.43 16.10
C GLY A 99 6.55 -8.53 16.82
N SER A 100 6.17 -7.40 16.24
CA SER A 100 5.11 -6.50 16.72
C SER A 100 4.53 -5.73 15.54
N GLY A 101 3.42 -5.02 15.76
CA GLY A 101 2.80 -4.15 14.77
C GLY A 101 2.37 -2.80 15.34
N PHE A 102 2.02 -1.87 14.44
CA PHE A 102 1.55 -0.54 14.78
C PHE A 102 0.03 -0.45 14.75
N ARG A 103 -0.56 0.29 15.69
CA ARG A 103 -1.98 0.62 15.66
C ARG A 103 -2.20 2.09 15.79
N VAL A 104 -3.05 2.63 14.92
CA VAL A 104 -3.56 4.00 15.03
C VAL A 104 -5.00 3.90 15.48
N LYS A 105 -5.27 4.19 16.75
CA LYS A 105 -6.60 4.09 17.35
C LYS A 105 -7.17 5.47 17.61
N LYS A 106 -8.32 5.78 17.01
CA LYS A 106 -8.94 7.12 17.12
C LYS A 106 -8.00 8.24 16.65
N GLY A 107 -7.20 7.93 15.62
CA GLY A 107 -6.06 8.73 15.21
C GLY A 107 -6.37 9.75 14.13
N THR A 108 -5.54 10.78 14.02
CA THR A 108 -5.53 11.74 12.90
C THR A 108 -4.11 12.14 12.53
N ASN A 109 -3.91 12.37 11.23
CA ASN A 109 -2.66 12.91 10.68
C ASN A 109 -1.43 12.05 11.01
N VAL A 110 -1.39 10.80 10.56
CA VAL A 110 -0.27 9.89 10.78
C VAL A 110 0.42 9.58 9.45
N ILE A 111 1.74 9.42 9.48
CA ILE A 111 2.55 8.95 8.35
C ILE A 111 3.45 7.84 8.87
N LEU A 112 3.37 6.67 8.24
CA LEU A 112 4.32 5.58 8.46
C LEU A 112 5.12 5.44 7.16
N ARG A 113 6.46 5.56 7.22
CA ARG A 113 7.30 5.68 6.02
C ARG A 113 8.60 4.88 6.10
N ASN A 114 9.01 4.21 5.03
CA ASN A 114 10.35 3.61 4.93
C ASN A 114 10.67 2.65 6.08
N LEU A 115 9.73 1.78 6.44
CA LEU A 115 9.88 0.81 7.51
C LEU A 115 9.87 -0.59 6.92
N GLN A 116 10.70 -1.49 7.43
CA GLN A 116 10.55 -2.94 7.26
C GLN A 116 9.71 -3.48 8.43
N LEU A 117 8.51 -3.95 8.15
CA LEU A 117 7.68 -4.63 9.16
C LEU A 117 7.60 -6.12 8.85
N SER A 118 7.82 -6.97 9.87
CA SER A 118 7.78 -8.41 9.69
C SER A 118 7.30 -9.20 10.91
N LYS A 119 6.75 -10.39 10.65
CA LYS A 119 6.50 -11.44 11.65
C LYS A 119 5.70 -11.00 12.87
N SER A 120 4.63 -10.22 12.69
CA SER A 120 3.73 -9.86 13.79
C SER A 120 2.85 -11.06 14.14
N PRO A 121 2.95 -11.65 15.34
CA PRO A 121 2.15 -12.82 15.70
C PRO A 121 0.68 -12.44 15.86
N ALA A 122 -0.22 -13.34 15.47
CA ALA A 122 -1.63 -13.19 15.77
C ALA A 122 -1.86 -13.02 17.28
N PRO A 123 -2.80 -12.16 17.71
CA PRO A 123 -3.80 -11.45 16.91
C PRO A 123 -3.34 -10.05 16.43
N THR A 124 -2.06 -9.72 16.50
CA THR A 124 -1.56 -8.39 16.12
C THR A 124 -1.26 -8.32 14.63
N ASP A 125 -1.86 -7.36 13.92
CA ASP A 125 -1.51 -7.02 12.53
C ASP A 125 -0.24 -6.15 12.50
N LEU A 126 0.55 -6.19 11.41
CA LEU A 126 1.72 -5.29 11.29
C LEU A 126 1.30 -3.82 11.27
N ILE A 127 0.14 -3.50 10.68
CA ILE A 127 -0.52 -2.20 10.78
C ILE A 127 -2.02 -2.39 10.94
N GLU A 128 -2.59 -1.80 11.99
CA GLU A 128 -4.04 -1.68 12.22
C GLU A 128 -4.46 -0.20 12.26
N LEU A 129 -5.50 0.18 11.49
CA LEU A 129 -6.04 1.53 11.49
C LEU A 129 -7.51 1.53 11.97
N GLN A 130 -7.76 2.22 13.07
CA GLN A 130 -9.09 2.46 13.65
C GLN A 130 -9.35 3.98 13.72
N THR A 131 -9.28 4.64 12.57
CA THR A 131 -9.43 6.07 12.18
C THR A 131 -8.12 6.83 11.85
N SER A 132 -8.09 7.34 10.60
CA SER A 132 -7.10 8.17 9.83
C SER A 132 -5.63 7.69 9.81
N THR A 133 -4.69 8.02 8.92
CA THR A 133 -4.49 8.66 7.59
C THR A 133 -3.10 8.14 7.11
N ASN A 134 -2.76 8.25 5.81
CA ASN A 134 -1.51 7.82 5.12
C ASN A 134 -0.59 6.74 5.68
N ILE A 135 -0.45 5.68 4.89
CA ILE A 135 0.52 4.61 5.12
C ILE A 135 1.44 4.47 3.92
N TRP A 136 2.74 4.48 4.17
CA TRP A 136 3.78 4.13 3.21
C TRP A 136 4.82 3.21 3.87
N VAL A 137 4.49 1.93 3.99
CA VAL A 137 5.31 0.96 4.70
C VAL A 137 5.68 -0.24 3.82
N ASP A 138 6.93 -0.68 3.90
CA ASP A 138 7.35 -1.94 3.27
C ASP A 138 7.07 -3.11 4.22
N PHE A 139 6.37 -4.12 3.70
CA PHE A 139 5.94 -5.29 4.44
C PHE A 139 6.63 -6.52 3.90
N THR A 140 7.32 -7.22 4.80
CA THR A 140 7.87 -8.54 4.50
C THR A 140 7.43 -9.50 5.58
N SER A 141 6.78 -10.60 5.21
CA SER A 141 6.44 -11.69 6.14
C SER A 141 7.07 -12.98 5.64
N ASP A 142 6.53 -14.13 6.02
CA ASP A 142 6.90 -15.42 5.47
C ASP A 142 5.66 -16.29 5.20
N LEU A 143 5.74 -17.17 4.19
CA LEU A 143 4.72 -18.19 3.86
C LEU A 143 5.01 -19.55 4.51
N THR A 144 5.98 -19.62 5.42
CA THR A 144 6.43 -20.90 5.98
C THR A 144 5.57 -21.40 7.14
N HIS A 145 4.66 -20.55 7.62
CA HIS A 145 3.69 -20.88 8.66
C HIS A 145 2.28 -20.92 8.08
N ASP A 146 1.31 -21.45 8.85
CA ASP A 146 -0.08 -21.48 8.42
C ASP A 146 -0.70 -20.07 8.33
N LYS A 147 -1.86 -19.98 7.68
CA LYS A 147 -2.57 -18.73 7.39
C LYS A 147 -3.02 -17.91 8.61
N ASP A 148 -3.00 -18.50 9.81
CA ASP A 148 -3.46 -17.85 11.06
C ASP A 148 -2.31 -17.64 12.06
N PHE A 149 -1.11 -18.14 11.77
CA PHE A 149 0.10 -17.87 12.56
C PHE A 149 0.46 -16.38 12.54
N TYR A 150 0.34 -15.76 11.36
CA TYR A 150 0.33 -14.31 11.19
C TYR A 150 -1.07 -13.91 10.71
N ASP A 151 -1.67 -12.86 11.30
CA ASP A 151 -3.02 -12.44 10.94
C ASP A 151 -3.03 -11.57 9.67
N GLY A 152 -3.05 -10.24 9.78
CA GLY A 152 -3.06 -9.29 8.67
C GLY A 152 -1.73 -8.58 8.46
N MET A 153 -1.32 -8.47 7.18
CA MET A 153 -0.07 -7.81 6.80
C MET A 153 -0.21 -6.29 6.76
N LEU A 154 -1.21 -5.75 6.06
CA LEU A 154 -1.53 -4.33 6.08
C LEU A 154 -3.03 -4.14 6.24
N ALA A 155 -3.36 -3.58 7.38
CA ALA A 155 -4.55 -2.81 7.63
C ALA A 155 -5.83 -3.61 7.52
N ARG A 156 -6.28 -4.08 8.68
CA ARG A 156 -7.64 -3.84 9.11
C ARG A 156 -7.86 -2.33 9.16
N ILE A 157 -8.48 -1.78 8.11
CA ILE A 157 -9.01 -0.40 8.05
C ILE A 157 -10.48 -0.51 8.44
N ASP A 158 -10.82 -0.14 9.66
CA ASP A 158 -12.14 -0.46 10.23
C ASP A 158 -12.71 0.70 11.02
N HIS A 159 -13.97 0.59 11.45
CA HIS A 159 -14.63 1.55 12.34
C HIS A 159 -14.63 2.99 11.80
N GLY A 160 -15.14 3.18 10.58
CA GLY A 160 -15.28 4.51 9.97
C GLY A 160 -13.96 5.18 9.60
N THR A 161 -12.86 4.43 9.49
CA THR A 161 -11.58 4.97 9.03
C THR A 161 -11.72 5.55 7.63
N ASP A 162 -11.17 6.74 7.40
CA ASP A 162 -11.40 7.43 6.14
C ASP A 162 -10.14 8.17 5.65
N PHE A 163 -10.10 8.42 4.35
CA PHE A 163 -9.01 9.12 3.66
C PHE A 163 -7.63 8.50 3.83
N VAL A 164 -7.46 7.26 3.39
CA VAL A 164 -6.17 6.54 3.46
C VAL A 164 -5.54 6.45 2.06
N THR A 165 -4.23 6.65 1.99
CA THR A 165 -3.42 6.25 0.83
C THR A 165 -2.39 5.24 1.29
N VAL A 166 -2.23 4.18 0.48
CA VAL A 166 -1.26 3.10 0.58
C VAL A 166 -0.43 3.13 -0.71
N SER A 167 0.80 3.63 -0.64
CA SER A 167 1.61 3.84 -1.83
C SER A 167 3.04 3.33 -1.72
N TRP A 168 3.62 2.86 -2.83
CA TRP A 168 5.05 2.50 -2.95
C TRP A 168 5.52 1.45 -1.95
N ASN A 169 4.63 0.52 -1.61
CA ASN A 169 4.88 -0.56 -0.68
C ASN A 169 5.24 -1.84 -1.41
N VAL A 170 6.01 -2.71 -0.76
CA VAL A 170 6.13 -4.11 -1.16
C VAL A 170 5.38 -4.93 -0.12
N PHE A 171 4.43 -5.74 -0.57
CA PHE A 171 3.73 -6.74 0.21
C PHE A 171 4.20 -8.08 -0.29
N GLN A 172 4.86 -8.86 0.56
CA GLN A 172 5.37 -10.15 0.11
C GLN A 172 5.23 -11.27 1.13
N GLN A 173 5.00 -12.47 0.60
CA GLN A 173 5.03 -13.72 1.35
C GLN A 173 3.99 -13.77 2.47
N HIS A 174 2.70 -13.66 2.14
CA HIS A 174 1.65 -13.65 3.16
C HIS A 174 0.31 -14.21 2.69
N PHE A 175 -0.48 -14.74 3.64
CA PHE A 175 -1.81 -15.26 3.33
C PHE A 175 -2.86 -14.15 3.18
N LYS A 176 -3.05 -13.31 4.20
CA LYS A 176 -4.09 -12.26 4.24
C LYS A 176 -3.46 -10.88 4.12
N CYS A 177 -3.41 -10.29 2.93
CA CYS A 177 -2.65 -9.05 2.74
C CYS A 177 -3.32 -7.81 3.32
N SER A 178 -4.51 -7.42 2.87
CA SER A 178 -5.15 -6.16 3.27
C SER A 178 -6.68 -6.19 3.32
N LEU A 179 -7.27 -5.71 4.43
CA LEU A 179 -8.70 -5.80 4.72
C LEU A 179 -9.31 -4.43 5.06
N VAL A 180 -10.20 -3.94 4.21
CA VAL A 180 -10.92 -2.67 4.41
C VAL A 180 -12.38 -2.98 4.76
N GLY A 181 -12.79 -2.62 5.98
CA GLY A 181 -14.06 -3.02 6.60
C GLY A 181 -13.97 -4.43 7.20
N GLY A 182 -13.92 -4.53 8.53
CA GLY A 182 -13.58 -5.78 9.22
C GLY A 182 -14.72 -6.80 9.29
N SER A 183 -15.97 -6.37 9.14
CA SER A 183 -17.15 -7.18 9.37
C SER A 183 -18.26 -6.86 8.36
N ASP A 184 -19.07 -7.85 8.00
CA ASP A 184 -20.26 -7.66 7.17
C ASP A 184 -21.40 -6.96 7.98
N ASN A 185 -21.24 -6.82 9.31
CA ASN A 185 -22.24 -6.23 10.21
C ASN A 185 -21.91 -4.80 10.67
N THR A 186 -20.82 -4.18 10.18
CA THR A 186 -20.41 -2.80 10.54
C THR A 186 -20.91 -1.76 9.53
N GLY A 187 -21.84 -2.13 8.66
CA GLY A 187 -22.37 -1.24 7.62
C GLY A 187 -22.90 0.11 8.13
N ASP A 188 -23.50 0.15 9.33
CA ASP A 188 -23.98 1.40 9.94
C ASP A 188 -22.85 2.40 10.29
N GLU A 189 -21.65 1.89 10.57
CA GLU A 189 -20.46 2.67 10.92
C GLU A 189 -19.58 2.96 9.70
N ASP A 190 -19.49 2.01 8.78
CA ASP A 190 -18.52 2.05 7.67
C ASP A 190 -19.09 2.63 6.37
N SER A 191 -20.42 2.62 6.19
CA SER A 191 -21.06 3.14 4.97
C SER A 191 -20.85 4.65 4.85
N GLY A 192 -20.26 5.08 3.73
CA GLY A 192 -19.90 6.49 3.50
C GLY A 192 -18.48 6.86 3.98
N HIS A 193 -17.78 5.94 4.61
CA HIS A 193 -16.38 6.05 5.02
C HIS A 193 -15.49 5.10 4.17
N LEU A 194 -14.32 4.72 4.70
CA LEU A 194 -13.42 3.75 4.09
C LEU A 194 -12.96 4.15 2.67
N ARG A 195 -12.67 5.44 2.47
CA ARG A 195 -12.09 5.92 1.20
C ARG A 195 -10.58 5.68 1.18
N VAL A 196 -10.14 4.77 0.32
CA VAL A 196 -8.77 4.29 0.28
C VAL A 196 -8.15 4.40 -1.12
N THR A 197 -6.86 4.68 -1.20
CA THR A 197 -6.11 4.71 -2.46
C THR A 197 -4.94 3.76 -2.39
N TYR A 198 -4.80 2.85 -3.35
CA TYR A 198 -3.64 1.98 -3.50
C TYR A 198 -2.93 2.34 -4.80
N HIS A 199 -1.67 2.76 -4.74
CA HIS A 199 -0.88 2.97 -5.95
C HIS A 199 0.58 2.60 -5.87
N HIS A 200 1.13 2.12 -6.99
CA HIS A 200 2.55 1.77 -7.10
C HIS A 200 3.02 0.77 -6.03
N ASN A 201 2.11 -0.07 -5.55
CA ASN A 201 2.44 -1.16 -4.64
C ASN A 201 2.82 -2.42 -5.42
N HIS A 202 3.70 -3.22 -4.83
CA HIS A 202 4.07 -4.54 -5.31
C HIS A 202 3.41 -5.59 -4.41
N PHE A 203 2.51 -6.41 -4.94
CA PHE A 203 1.93 -7.56 -4.25
C PHE A 203 2.60 -8.82 -4.79
N LEU A 204 3.55 -9.37 -4.05
CA LEU A 204 4.41 -10.48 -4.48
C LEU A 204 4.17 -11.74 -3.66
N ASN A 205 3.74 -12.82 -4.29
CA ASN A 205 3.52 -14.11 -3.62
C ASN A 205 2.57 -13.99 -2.41
N ILE A 206 1.36 -13.54 -2.69
CA ILE A 206 0.29 -13.36 -1.71
C ILE A 206 -0.81 -14.39 -1.97
N ASN A 207 -1.51 -14.84 -0.93
CA ASN A 207 -2.68 -15.70 -1.15
C ASN A 207 -3.92 -14.90 -1.55
N SER A 208 -4.44 -14.05 -0.67
CA SER A 208 -5.69 -13.30 -0.91
C SER A 208 -5.66 -11.90 -0.30
N ARG A 209 -6.74 -11.15 -0.59
CA ARG A 209 -7.04 -9.82 -0.02
C ARG A 209 -6.04 -8.74 -0.46
N THR A 210 -5.97 -8.43 -1.75
CA THR A 210 -5.02 -7.45 -2.30
C THR A 210 -5.69 -6.25 -2.99
N PRO A 211 -6.46 -5.39 -2.29
CA PRO A 211 -7.08 -5.55 -0.97
C PRO A 211 -8.47 -6.23 -1.07
N SER A 212 -9.04 -6.61 0.08
CA SER A 212 -10.44 -7.02 0.22
C SER A 212 -11.23 -5.89 0.88
N LEU A 213 -12.29 -5.38 0.22
CA LEU A 213 -13.03 -4.20 0.64
C LEU A 213 -14.51 -4.46 0.89
N ARG A 214 -15.07 -3.81 1.92
CA ARG A 214 -16.50 -3.78 2.25
C ARG A 214 -16.99 -2.35 2.42
N PHE A 215 -18.20 -2.05 1.94
CA PHE A 215 -18.94 -0.77 2.03
C PHE A 215 -18.27 0.49 1.44
N GLY A 216 -16.95 0.58 1.52
CA GLY A 216 -16.14 1.73 1.20
C GLY A 216 -15.88 1.95 -0.28
N THR A 217 -14.98 2.90 -0.54
CA THR A 217 -14.58 3.29 -1.89
C THR A 217 -13.08 3.16 -2.05
N ALA A 218 -12.62 2.39 -3.05
CA ALA A 218 -11.20 2.30 -3.37
C ALA A 218 -10.86 2.82 -4.75
N HIS A 219 -9.71 3.47 -4.83
CA HIS A 219 -9.04 3.73 -6.09
C HIS A 219 -7.71 2.98 -6.11
N ILE A 220 -7.58 2.03 -7.03
CA ILE A 220 -6.46 1.09 -7.11
C ILE A 220 -5.83 1.28 -8.47
N TYR A 221 -4.67 1.95 -8.53
CA TYR A 221 -4.04 2.27 -9.81
C TYR A 221 -2.53 2.08 -9.86
N SER A 222 -2.00 1.73 -11.04
CA SER A 222 -0.56 1.55 -11.27
C SER A 222 0.12 0.65 -10.24
N ASN A 223 -0.56 -0.39 -9.75
CA ASN A 223 0.02 -1.42 -8.89
C ASN A 223 0.49 -2.63 -9.71
N PHE A 224 1.47 -3.34 -9.16
CA PHE A 224 1.96 -4.59 -9.72
C PHE A 224 1.58 -5.76 -8.81
N PHE A 225 0.73 -6.65 -9.33
CA PHE A 225 0.35 -7.90 -8.70
C PHE A 225 1.13 -9.03 -9.39
N ASP A 226 1.99 -9.69 -8.63
CA ASP A 226 2.83 -10.79 -9.09
C ASP A 226 2.61 -12.01 -8.19
N THR A 227 2.02 -13.06 -8.77
CA THR A 227 1.77 -14.33 -8.10
C THR A 227 0.82 -14.16 -6.91
N VAL A 228 -0.47 -14.02 -7.22
CA VAL A 228 -1.55 -14.01 -6.22
C VAL A 228 -2.38 -15.28 -6.38
N THR A 229 -2.35 -16.13 -5.36
CA THR A 229 -2.72 -17.56 -5.50
C THR A 229 -4.19 -17.89 -5.25
N ASP A 230 -4.99 -16.93 -4.76
CA ASP A 230 -6.43 -17.10 -4.55
C ASP A 230 -7.21 -15.89 -5.09
N SER A 231 -7.16 -14.74 -4.40
CA SER A 231 -7.93 -13.55 -4.79
C SER A 231 -7.12 -12.25 -4.82
N GLY A 232 -7.28 -11.51 -5.90
CA GLY A 232 -6.68 -10.21 -6.17
C GLY A 232 -7.39 -9.10 -5.40
N VAL A 233 -8.08 -8.23 -6.12
CA VAL A 233 -8.92 -7.18 -5.54
C VAL A 233 -10.32 -7.74 -5.28
N ASP A 234 -10.74 -7.83 -4.01
CA ASP A 234 -12.12 -8.19 -3.68
C ASP A 234 -12.94 -6.94 -3.36
N SER A 235 -14.08 -6.79 -4.02
CA SER A 235 -15.08 -5.78 -3.73
C SER A 235 -16.35 -6.45 -3.23
N ARG A 236 -16.68 -6.21 -1.96
CA ARG A 236 -17.72 -6.92 -1.21
C ARG A 236 -18.68 -5.95 -0.52
N ASP A 237 -19.81 -6.46 -0.06
CA ASP A 237 -20.85 -5.76 0.70
C ASP A 237 -21.15 -4.34 0.16
N GLY A 238 -21.31 -4.21 -1.16
CA GLY A 238 -21.65 -2.94 -1.82
C GLY A 238 -20.49 -1.95 -2.02
N ALA A 239 -19.25 -2.34 -1.72
CA ALA A 239 -18.07 -1.52 -1.98
C ALA A 239 -17.97 -1.11 -3.47
N GLN A 240 -17.38 0.06 -3.71
CA GLN A 240 -17.16 0.63 -5.05
C GLN A 240 -15.67 0.79 -5.30
N THR A 241 -15.16 0.13 -6.33
CA THR A 241 -13.72 0.17 -6.67
C THR A 241 -13.48 0.72 -8.07
N LEU A 242 -12.49 1.59 -8.20
CA LEU A 242 -11.97 2.06 -9.48
C LEU A 242 -10.58 1.47 -9.67
N ILE A 243 -10.41 0.58 -10.64
CA ILE A 243 -9.23 -0.26 -10.83
C ILE A 243 -8.57 0.09 -12.17
N GLU A 244 -7.48 0.84 -12.14
CA GLU A 244 -6.90 1.48 -13.33
C GLU A 244 -5.43 1.18 -13.57
N ALA A 245 -5.06 0.85 -14.81
CA ALA A 245 -3.66 0.78 -15.21
C ALA A 245 -2.77 -0.12 -14.31
N ASN A 246 -3.34 -1.18 -13.74
CA ASN A 246 -2.60 -2.16 -12.94
C ASN A 246 -2.09 -3.29 -13.82
N GLN A 247 -1.01 -3.93 -13.37
CA GLN A 247 -0.46 -5.12 -13.99
C GLN A 247 -0.72 -6.34 -13.09
N PHE A 248 -1.48 -7.30 -13.59
CA PHE A 248 -1.75 -8.58 -12.94
C PHE A 248 -0.99 -9.69 -13.66
N THR A 249 -0.07 -10.34 -12.96
CA THR A 249 0.76 -11.43 -13.49
C THR A 249 0.64 -12.65 -12.59
N ASN A 250 0.20 -13.78 -13.13
CA ASN A 250 -0.04 -15.02 -12.37
C ASN A 250 -0.99 -14.82 -11.18
N VAL A 251 -2.08 -14.10 -11.41
CA VAL A 251 -3.16 -13.87 -10.44
C VAL A 251 -4.37 -14.72 -10.81
N GLU A 252 -4.82 -15.57 -9.89
CA GLU A 252 -5.95 -16.50 -10.10
C GLU A 252 -7.26 -15.74 -10.36
N ASN A 253 -7.70 -14.91 -9.40
CA ASN A 253 -8.89 -14.06 -9.52
C ASN A 253 -8.50 -12.57 -9.40
N PRO A 254 -8.17 -11.87 -10.51
CA PRO A 254 -7.62 -10.51 -10.42
C PRO A 254 -8.56 -9.49 -9.78
N ILE A 255 -9.86 -9.58 -10.08
CA ILE A 255 -10.91 -8.71 -9.54
C ILE A 255 -12.15 -9.57 -9.27
N GLU A 256 -12.58 -9.59 -8.02
CA GLU A 256 -13.70 -10.38 -7.52
C GLU A 256 -14.80 -9.45 -6.99
N THR A 257 -16.01 -9.54 -7.56
CA THR A 257 -17.19 -8.79 -7.08
C THR A 257 -18.35 -9.70 -6.66
N THR A 258 -18.19 -11.01 -6.83
CA THR A 258 -19.23 -12.02 -6.63
C THR A 258 -19.35 -12.46 -5.18
N LEU A 259 -18.33 -12.21 -4.36
CA LEU A 259 -18.31 -12.55 -2.95
C LEU A 259 -19.12 -11.52 -2.12
N ASN A 260 -20.35 -11.88 -1.74
CA ASN A 260 -21.32 -11.04 -1.02
C ASN A 260 -21.68 -9.72 -1.75
N GLY A 261 -21.44 -9.65 -3.07
CA GLY A 261 -21.80 -8.53 -3.92
C GLY A 261 -20.95 -7.29 -3.71
N GLY A 262 -20.76 -6.49 -4.75
CA GLY A 262 -19.92 -5.30 -4.74
C GLY A 262 -19.73 -4.84 -6.18
N PHE A 263 -18.94 -3.79 -6.39
CA PHE A 263 -18.83 -3.23 -7.71
C PHE A 263 -17.44 -2.72 -8.05
N ALA A 264 -17.04 -2.95 -9.30
CA ALA A 264 -15.79 -2.42 -9.83
C ALA A 264 -16.01 -1.75 -11.18
N VAL A 265 -15.30 -0.64 -11.38
CA VAL A 265 -15.04 -0.04 -12.68
C VAL A 265 -13.57 -0.28 -12.97
N GLN A 266 -13.27 -1.02 -14.03
CA GLN A 266 -11.89 -1.34 -14.40
C GLN A 266 -11.54 -0.76 -15.77
N ARG A 267 -10.34 -0.22 -15.94
CA ARG A 267 -9.84 0.25 -17.24
C ARG A 267 -8.32 0.17 -17.35
N ASN A 268 -7.83 -0.06 -18.56
CA ASN A 268 -6.40 -0.05 -18.92
C ASN A 268 -5.52 -1.03 -18.11
N ASN A 269 -6.10 -2.07 -17.50
CA ASN A 269 -5.33 -3.10 -16.79
C ASN A 269 -4.71 -4.10 -17.77
N VAL A 270 -3.56 -4.65 -17.41
CA VAL A 270 -2.86 -5.70 -18.16
C VAL A 270 -2.93 -6.99 -17.36
N PHE A 271 -3.44 -8.05 -17.98
CA PHE A 271 -3.52 -9.39 -17.39
C PHE A 271 -2.57 -10.33 -18.13
N THR A 272 -1.59 -10.89 -17.43
CA THR A 272 -0.60 -11.84 -17.97
C THR A 272 -0.72 -13.14 -17.18
N ASN A 273 -1.05 -14.25 -17.84
CA ASN A 273 -1.37 -15.53 -17.17
C ASN A 273 -2.46 -15.37 -16.09
N SER A 274 -3.41 -14.48 -16.34
CA SER A 274 -4.53 -14.15 -15.46
C SER A 274 -5.76 -13.99 -16.31
N THR A 275 -6.89 -14.53 -15.86
CA THR A 275 -8.16 -14.40 -16.57
C THR A 275 -9.13 -13.60 -15.69
N LEU A 276 -9.66 -12.51 -16.24
CA LEU A 276 -10.67 -11.73 -15.55
C LEU A 276 -12.02 -12.46 -15.61
N GLY A 277 -12.60 -12.75 -14.45
CA GLY A 277 -13.94 -13.30 -14.31
C GLY A 277 -15.05 -12.25 -14.54
N THR A 278 -16.27 -12.61 -14.16
CA THR A 278 -17.41 -11.68 -14.21
C THR A 278 -17.26 -10.59 -13.16
N VAL A 279 -17.32 -9.33 -13.59
CA VAL A 279 -17.24 -8.15 -12.73
C VAL A 279 -18.56 -7.38 -12.77
N ALA A 280 -19.19 -7.20 -11.62
CA ALA A 280 -20.33 -6.33 -11.45
C ALA A 280 -19.88 -4.86 -11.60
N THR A 281 -20.48 -4.15 -12.56
CA THR A 281 -20.06 -2.79 -12.91
C THR A 281 -20.47 -1.78 -11.85
N GLY A 282 -19.50 -0.99 -11.38
CA GLY A 282 -19.73 0.10 -10.43
C GLY A 282 -20.10 1.43 -11.05
N THR A 283 -20.24 2.42 -10.16
CA THR A 283 -20.61 3.80 -10.53
C THR A 283 -19.42 4.77 -10.42
N ILE A 284 -18.34 4.37 -9.76
CA ILE A 284 -17.16 5.21 -9.57
C ILE A 284 -16.28 5.25 -10.82
N SER A 285 -16.47 6.25 -11.67
CA SER A 285 -15.65 6.47 -12.88
C SER A 285 -14.55 7.53 -12.72
N SER A 286 -14.54 8.23 -11.57
CA SER A 286 -13.61 9.32 -11.27
C SER A 286 -13.44 9.50 -9.76
N VAL A 287 -12.31 10.09 -9.36
CA VAL A 287 -11.96 10.40 -7.96
C VAL A 287 -11.83 11.91 -7.73
N PRO A 288 -12.03 12.41 -6.49
CA PRO A 288 -12.09 13.85 -6.20
C PRO A 288 -10.71 14.53 -6.06
N TYR A 289 -9.62 13.90 -6.50
CA TYR A 289 -8.26 14.44 -6.41
C TYR A 289 -7.52 14.30 -7.74
N SER A 290 -6.53 15.15 -7.93
CA SER A 290 -5.62 15.06 -9.08
C SER A 290 -4.62 13.91 -8.89
N TYR A 291 -4.42 13.15 -9.95
CA TYR A 291 -3.45 12.06 -10.01
C TYR A 291 -3.00 11.86 -11.46
N THR A 292 -1.94 11.10 -11.61
CA THR A 292 -1.37 10.69 -12.89
C THR A 292 -1.13 9.19 -12.80
N ILE A 293 -1.31 8.49 -13.92
CA ILE A 293 -1.15 7.04 -14.01
C ILE A 293 0.09 6.73 -14.85
N ASP A 294 0.88 5.76 -14.39
CA ASP A 294 1.87 5.11 -15.23
C ASP A 294 1.18 3.99 -16.02
N ALA A 295 1.59 3.77 -17.27
CA ALA A 295 0.99 2.76 -18.13
C ALA A 295 1.18 1.35 -17.56
N ALA A 296 0.10 0.54 -17.54
CA ALA A 296 0.13 -0.81 -16.96
C ALA A 296 1.28 -1.70 -17.48
N ALA A 297 1.71 -1.52 -18.72
CA ALA A 297 2.81 -2.30 -19.30
C ALA A 297 4.20 -1.99 -18.70
N THR A 298 4.40 -0.81 -18.11
CA THR A 298 5.69 -0.37 -17.54
C THR A 298 5.69 -0.39 -16.00
N VAL A 299 4.51 -0.52 -15.39
CA VAL A 299 4.31 -0.46 -13.93
C VAL A 299 5.18 -1.45 -13.17
N SER A 300 5.31 -2.71 -13.62
CA SER A 300 6.21 -3.69 -12.96
C SER A 300 7.64 -3.19 -12.82
N GLY A 301 8.24 -2.67 -13.90
CA GLY A 301 9.61 -2.15 -13.86
C GLY A 301 9.75 -0.94 -12.94
N ILE A 302 8.77 -0.05 -12.94
CA ILE A 302 8.75 1.15 -12.08
C ILE A 302 8.65 0.76 -10.60
N VAL A 303 7.68 -0.10 -10.28
CA VAL A 303 7.38 -0.54 -8.92
C VAL A 303 8.54 -1.35 -8.35
N VAL A 304 9.06 -2.34 -9.07
CA VAL A 304 10.22 -3.14 -8.61
C VAL A 304 11.45 -2.26 -8.37
N ALA A 305 11.64 -1.21 -9.18
CA ALA A 305 12.79 -0.31 -9.02
C ALA A 305 12.65 0.65 -7.82
N SER A 306 11.42 0.96 -7.38
CA SER A 306 11.18 2.17 -6.57
C SER A 306 10.30 1.98 -5.34
N ALA A 307 9.55 0.88 -5.25
CA ALA A 307 8.79 0.53 -4.07
C ALA A 307 9.71 -0.07 -2.99
N GLY A 308 9.29 0.08 -1.74
CA GLY A 308 9.92 -0.54 -0.59
C GLY A 308 10.88 0.33 0.22
N ALA A 309 11.39 -0.25 1.31
CA ALA A 309 12.31 0.38 2.24
C ALA A 309 13.68 0.61 1.60
N GLY A 310 14.36 1.66 2.04
CA GLY A 310 15.67 2.09 1.54
C GLY A 310 15.62 2.92 0.25
N LYS A 311 14.46 3.03 -0.41
CA LYS A 311 14.29 3.87 -1.61
C LYS A 311 14.21 5.35 -1.26
N VAL A 312 13.74 5.63 -0.05
CA VAL A 312 13.41 6.96 0.42
C VAL A 312 13.86 7.10 1.85
N THR A 313 14.92 7.88 2.03
CA THR A 313 15.61 8.00 3.31
C THR A 313 15.41 9.36 3.99
N GLY A 314 14.58 10.23 3.40
CA GLY A 314 14.30 11.59 3.89
C GLY A 314 12.82 11.80 4.26
N LEU A 315 12.58 12.84 5.06
CA LEU A 315 11.26 13.37 5.38
C LEU A 315 10.71 14.17 4.20
#